data_AF-A0A1M3HEW9-F1
#
_entry.id   AF-A0A1M3HEW9-F1
#
_cell.length_a   1.000
_cell.length_b   1.000
_cell.length_c   1.000
_cell.angle_alpha   90.00
_cell.angle_beta   90.00
_cell.angle_gamma   90.00
#
_symmetry.space_group_name_H-M   'P 1'
#
loop_
_entity.id
_entity.type
_entity.pdbx_description
1 polymer ?
#
loop_
_entity_poly.entity_id
_entity_poly.type
_entity_poly.pdbx_seq_one_letter_code
_entity_poly.pdbx_strand_id
1 'polypeptide(L)' 'MALTYEFFLARAQDSANEADLAVLENVRERALRSEAAWRDMADKALKAANGREAALRDK' A
#
# COMPACT_ATOMS: atom_id res chain seq x y z
N MET A 1 -16.91 4.07 -1.69
CA MET A 1 -15.80 3.92 -2.66
C MET A 1 -14.91 2.80 -2.17
N ALA A 2 -14.69 1.76 -2.97
CA ALA A 2 -13.71 0.72 -2.63
C ALA A 2 -12.31 1.30 -2.86
N LEU A 3 -11.43 1.19 -1.86
CA LEU A 3 -10.03 1.59 -1.99
C LEU A 3 -9.32 0.57 -2.89
N THR A 4 -8.69 1.05 -3.97
CA THR A 4 -8.05 0.22 -5.00
C THR A 4 -6.59 -0.06 -4.67
N TYR A 5 -5.99 -1.04 -5.34
CA TYR A 5 -4.54 -1.30 -5.26
C TYR A 5 -3.72 -0.02 -5.52
N GLU A 6 -4.05 0.72 -6.58
CA GLU A 6 -3.37 1.96 -6.97
C GLU A 6 -3.46 3.04 -5.88
N PHE A 7 -4.59 3.13 -5.19
CA PHE A 7 -4.75 4.05 -4.07
C PHE A 7 -3.76 3.71 -2.93
N PHE A 8 -3.67 2.44 -2.54
CA PHE A 8 -2.73 2.02 -1.51
C PHE A 8 -1.28 2.21 -1.93
N LEU A 9 -0.97 1.94 -3.19
CA LEU A 9 0.38 2.16 -3.75
C LEU A 9 0.77 3.64 -3.72
N ALA A 10 -0.13 4.54 -4.11
CA ALA A 10 0.12 5.99 -4.05
C ALA A 10 0.39 6.45 -2.62
N ARG A 11 -0.39 5.98 -1.64
CA ARG A 11 -0.18 6.31 -0.21
C ARG A 11 1.13 5.74 0.34
N ALA A 12 1.54 4.56 -0.11
CA ALA A 12 2.84 4.00 0.24
C ALA A 12 3.96 4.91 -0.29
N GLN A 13 3.88 5.34 -1.56
CA GLN A 13 4.88 6.21 -2.15
C GLN A 13 4.95 7.59 -1.46
N ASP A 14 3.80 8.18 -1.11
CA ASP A 14 3.77 9.44 -0.35
C ASP A 14 4.50 9.29 0.99
N SER A 15 4.31 8.16 1.66
CA SER A 15 4.93 7.87 2.97
C SER A 15 6.43 7.60 2.83
N ALA A 16 6.86 6.93 1.75
CA ALA A 16 8.28 6.77 1.43
C ALA A 16 8.95 8.13 1.19
N ASN A 17 8.29 9.02 0.42
CA ASN A 17 8.78 10.36 0.17
C ASN A 17 8.87 11.19 1.47
N GLU A 18 7.90 11.06 2.40
CA GLU A 18 7.98 11.70 3.72
C GLU A 18 9.18 11.18 4.52
N ALA A 19 9.46 9.87 4.47
CA ALA A 19 10.61 9.27 5.14
C ALA A 19 11.95 9.78 4.58
N ASP A 20 12.05 9.92 3.25
CA ASP A 20 13.25 10.43 2.57
C ASP A 20 13.52 11.89 2.89
N LEU A 21 12.46 12.70 3.01
CA LEU A 21 12.55 14.12 3.36
C LEU A 21 12.67 14.37 4.88
N ALA A 22 12.47 13.35 5.72
CA ALA A 22 12.49 13.49 7.16
C ALA A 22 13.90 13.75 7.68
N VAL A 23 14.05 14.89 8.37
CA VAL A 23 15.29 15.28 9.06
C VAL A 23 15.43 14.58 10.41
N LEU A 24 14.31 14.32 11.09
CA LEU A 24 14.30 13.65 12.39
C LEU A 24 14.06 12.15 12.22
N GLU A 25 14.86 11.34 12.89
CA GLU A 25 14.79 9.87 12.80
C GLU A 25 13.41 9.34 13.20
N ASN A 26 12.83 9.86 14.28
CA ASN A 26 11.51 9.43 14.74
C ASN A 26 10.39 9.71 13.72
N VAL A 27 10.53 10.77 12.90
CA VAL A 27 9.61 11.07 11.80
C VAL A 27 9.84 10.10 10.65
N ARG A 28 11.10 9.83 10.28
CA ARG A 28 11.45 8.84 9.27
C ARG A 28 10.88 7.46 9.62
N GLU A 29 11.13 6.97 10.82
CA GLU A 29 10.65 5.67 11.27
C GLU A 29 9.11 5.58 11.26
N ARG A 30 8.43 6.67 11.64
CA ARG A 30 6.97 6.72 11.58
C ARG A 30 6.49 6.62 10.14
N ALA A 31 7.09 7.38 9.24
CA ALA A 31 6.74 7.40 7.81
C ALA A 31 6.99 6.02 7.16
N LEU A 32 8.12 5.37 7.47
CA LEU A 32 8.41 3.99 7.02
C LEU A 32 7.40 2.96 7.56
N ARG A 33 6.94 3.08 8.80
CA ARG A 33 5.86 2.22 9.32
C ARG A 33 4.56 2.44 8.57
N SER A 34 4.23 3.69 8.23
CA SER A 34 3.06 4.01 7.43
C SER A 34 3.17 3.44 6.01
N GLU A 35 4.32 3.60 5.35
CA GLU A 35 4.61 3.00 4.05
C GLU A 35 4.38 1.47 4.09
N ALA A 36 4.97 0.79 5.07
CA ALA A 36 4.85 -0.66 5.21
C ALA A 36 3.38 -1.10 5.35
N ALA A 37 2.58 -0.38 6.15
CA ALA A 37 1.16 -0.65 6.30
C ALA A 37 0.39 -0.46 4.97
N TRP A 38 0.71 0.59 4.21
CA TRP A 38 0.08 0.83 2.92
C TRP A 38 0.45 -0.24 1.88
N ARG A 39 1.71 -0.68 1.84
CA ARG A 39 2.14 -1.78 0.97
C ARG A 39 1.42 -3.08 1.28
N ASP A 40 1.28 -3.45 2.56
CA ASP A 40 0.53 -4.65 2.96
C ASP A 40 -0.96 -4.58 2.53
N MET A 41 -1.57 -3.40 2.61
CA MET A 41 -2.94 -3.19 2.11
C MET A 41 -3.03 -3.27 0.59
N ALA A 42 -2.03 -2.76 -0.13
CA ALA A 42 -1.93 -2.91 -1.59
C ALA A 42 -1.84 -4.40 -1.97
N ASP A 43 -0.97 -5.16 -1.32
CA ASP A 43 -0.82 -6.60 -1.56
C ASP A 43 -2.12 -7.37 -1.32
N LYS A 44 -2.85 -7.03 -0.25
CA LYS A 44 -4.18 -7.62 0.03
C LYS A 44 -5.19 -7.27 -1.06
N ALA A 45 -5.21 -6.02 -1.52
CA ALA A 45 -6.10 -5.58 -2.59
C ALA A 45 -5.79 -6.29 -3.91
N LEU A 46 -4.51 -6.47 -4.24
CA LEU A 46 -4.06 -7.20 -5.42
C LEU A 46 -4.45 -8.69 -5.35
N LYS A 47 -4.21 -9.35 -4.21
CA LYS A 47 -4.63 -10.74 -3.98
C LYS A 47 -6.14 -10.90 -4.10
N ALA A 48 -6.92 -9.97 -3.56
CA ALA A 48 -8.37 -9.99 -3.67
C ALA A 48 -8.85 -9.79 -5.11
N ALA A 49 -8.19 -8.94 -5.90
CA ALA A 49 -8.50 -8.77 -7.31
C ALA A 49 -8.19 -10.05 -8.12
N ASN A 50 -6.98 -10.61 -7.94
CA ASN A 50 -6.55 -11.82 -8.65
C ASN A 50 -7.39 -13.05 -8.26
N GLY A 51 -7.76 -13.18 -6.99
CA GLY A 51 -8.62 -14.26 -6.51
C GLY A 51 -10.03 -14.19 -7.10
N ARG A 52 -10.57 -12.98 -7.31
CA ARG A 52 -11.84 -12.80 -8.02
C ARG A 52 -11.74 -13.19 -9.49
N GLU A 53 -10.65 -12.84 -10.15
CA GLU A 53 -10.42 -13.22 -11.55
C GLU A 53 -10.32 -14.75 -11.73
N ALA A 54 -9.60 -15.43 -10.85
CA ALA A 54 -9.52 -16.89 -10.83
C ALA A 54 -10.90 -17.53 -10.62
N ALA A 55 -11.69 -17.04 -9.65
CA ALA A 55 -13.04 -17.54 -9.38
C ALA A 55 -14.03 -17.27 -10.52
N LEU A 56 -13.82 -16.22 -11.33
CA LEU A 56 -14.63 -15.94 -12.50
C LEU A 56 -14.31 -16.86 -13.68
N ARG A 57 -13.07 -17.35 -13.75
CA ARG A 57 -12.57 -18.20 -14.85
C ARG A 57 -12.93 -19.68 -14.68
N ASP A 58 -13.18 -20.12 -13.44
CA ASP A 58 -13.60 -21.48 -13.08
C ASP A 58 -15.12 -21.72 -13.14
N LYS A 59 -15.90 -20.75 -13.64
CA LYS A 59 -17.37 -20.79 -13.70
C LYS A 59 -17.88 -20.78 -15.14
#